data_AF-A0A4Y9ZIE8-F1
#
_entry.id   AF-A0A4Y9ZIE8-F1
#
_cell.length_a   1.000
_cell.length_b   1.000
_cell.length_c   1.000
_cell.angle_alpha   90.00
_cell.angle_beta   90.00
_cell.angle_gamma   90.00
#
_symmetry.space_group_name_H-M   'P 1'
#
loop_
_entity.id
_entity.type
_entity.pdbx_description
1 polymer ?
#
loop_
_entity_poly.entity_id
_entity_poly.type
_entity_poly.pdbx_seq_one_letter_code
_entity_poly.pdbx_strand_id
1 'polypeptide(L)'
;ASTISAFIKSIDANHLVAIGDEGWFQEANPPTYPYAPGVGVDFVKNLGIATLDFGTYHSYPESWGQTANETLWGVDWITSHAAAQKTANKPVLLEEFGVTNNQASTYQLWYNTIISSGLTGDLIWQAGSQLSTGPSPDDGFAVYPTGTAYPVMESAAAALKARG
;
A
#
# COMPACT_ATOMS: atom_id res chain seq x y z
N ALA A 1 3.15 17.32 8.01
CA ALA A 1 1.91 16.98 7.29
C ALA A 1 0.83 18.07 7.43
N SER A 2 0.31 18.38 8.63
CA SER A 2 -0.84 19.29 8.81
C SER A 2 -0.72 20.67 8.16
N THR A 3 0.41 21.37 8.31
CA THR A 3 0.62 22.70 7.71
C THR A 3 0.55 22.67 6.18
N ILE A 4 1.17 21.67 5.55
CA ILE A 4 1.25 21.58 4.08
C ILE A 4 -0.07 21.10 3.50
N SER A 5 -0.74 20.12 4.12
CA SER A 5 -2.05 19.69 3.62
C SER A 5 -3.13 20.78 3.77
N ALA A 6 -3.10 21.57 4.85
CA ALA A 6 -3.97 22.74 5.00
C ALA A 6 -3.69 23.82 3.95
N PHE A 7 -2.42 24.03 3.58
CA PHE A 7 -2.05 24.94 2.50
C PHE A 7 -2.53 24.45 1.13
N ILE A 8 -2.41 23.16 0.82
CA ILE A 8 -2.96 22.59 -0.42
C ILE A 8 -4.47 22.82 -0.47
N LYS A 9 -5.18 22.52 0.62
CA LYS A 9 -6.64 22.70 0.71
C LYS A 9 -7.11 24.15 0.62
N SER A 10 -6.25 25.13 0.95
CA SER A 10 -6.60 26.55 0.78
C SER A 10 -6.53 27.02 -0.68
N ILE A 11 -5.80 26.28 -1.53
CA ILE A 11 -5.69 26.52 -2.97
C ILE A 11 -6.72 25.68 -3.72
N ASP A 12 -6.89 24.42 -3.32
CA ASP A 12 -7.74 23.44 -3.99
C ASP A 12 -8.71 22.77 -3.01
N ALA A 13 -9.99 23.14 -3.12
CA ALA A 13 -11.06 22.60 -2.29
C ALA A 13 -11.74 21.35 -2.90
N ASN A 14 -11.36 20.93 -4.11
CA ASN A 14 -12.05 19.87 -4.84
C ASN A 14 -11.35 18.50 -4.69
N HIS A 15 -10.02 18.49 -4.64
CA HIS A 15 -9.26 17.24 -4.67
C HIS A 15 -8.93 16.70 -3.27
N LEU A 16 -8.78 15.38 -3.20
CA LEU A 16 -8.30 14.68 -2.01
C LEU A 16 -6.78 14.88 -1.84
N VAL A 17 -6.31 14.82 -0.60
CA VAL A 17 -4.91 15.01 -0.20
C VAL A 17 -4.51 13.89 0.76
N ALA A 18 -3.36 13.27 0.51
CA ALA A 18 -2.68 12.32 1.40
C ALA A 18 -1.19 12.72 1.55
N ILE A 19 -0.42 11.95 2.31
CA ILE A 19 1.01 12.20 2.54
C ILE A 19 1.88 11.51 1.49
N GLY A 20 1.56 10.25 1.15
CA GLY A 20 2.45 9.38 0.38
C GLY A 20 3.54 8.72 1.23
N ASP A 21 3.31 8.56 2.53
CA ASP A 21 4.23 7.85 3.44
C ASP A 21 4.09 6.33 3.35
N GLU A 22 5.16 5.64 3.74
CA GLU A 22 5.23 4.18 3.77
C GLU A 22 4.34 3.53 4.87
N GLY A 23 3.75 4.32 5.77
CA GLY A 23 2.76 3.88 6.77
C GLY A 23 3.33 3.28 8.07
N TRP A 24 4.49 3.73 8.53
CA TRP A 24 5.13 3.11 9.69
C TRP A 24 4.39 3.42 10.99
N PHE A 25 4.32 2.44 11.90
CA PHE A 25 3.70 2.61 13.22
C PHE A 25 4.70 3.09 14.28
N GLN A 26 4.19 3.33 15.50
CA GLN A 26 4.96 3.71 16.68
C GLN A 26 4.56 2.80 17.86
N GLU A 27 4.56 1.48 17.65
CA GLU A 27 4.16 0.52 18.68
C GLU A 27 5.23 0.38 19.76
N ALA A 28 4.83 0.26 21.03
CA ALA A 28 5.78 0.10 22.14
C ALA A 28 6.51 -1.26 22.12
N ASN A 29 5.83 -2.32 21.63
CA ASN A 29 6.38 -3.68 21.53
C ASN A 29 6.18 -4.18 20.09
N PRO A 30 6.95 -3.65 19.13
CA PRO A 30 6.72 -3.89 17.71
C PRO A 30 7.12 -5.31 17.31
N PRO A 31 6.34 -6.00 16.45
CA PRO A 31 6.72 -7.31 15.93
C PRO A 31 7.93 -7.25 14.99
N THR A 32 8.08 -6.14 14.26
CA THR A 32 9.17 -5.90 13.29
C THR A 32 9.47 -4.40 13.21
N TYR A 33 10.59 -3.99 12.60
CA TYR A 33 10.99 -2.58 12.62
C TYR A 33 9.96 -1.61 11.99
N PRO A 34 9.19 -1.95 10.92
CA PRO A 34 8.20 -1.00 10.36
C PRO A 34 7.09 -0.62 11.34
N TYR A 35 6.94 -1.39 12.43
CA TYR A 35 6.03 -1.08 13.53
C TYR A 35 6.70 -0.30 14.68
N ALA A 36 8.03 -0.21 14.68
CA ALA A 36 8.82 0.24 15.81
C ALA A 36 8.81 1.76 15.99
N PRO A 37 8.98 2.25 17.22
CA PRO A 37 8.96 3.67 17.47
C PRO A 37 10.28 4.33 17.02
N GLY A 38 10.25 5.64 16.82
CA GLY A 38 11.45 6.44 16.50
C GLY A 38 11.87 6.43 15.03
N VAL A 39 11.04 5.88 14.15
CA VAL A 39 11.25 5.80 12.69
C VAL A 39 10.79 7.05 11.91
N GLY A 40 10.34 8.09 12.62
CA GLY A 40 9.99 9.39 12.02
C GLY A 40 8.56 9.52 11.47
N VAL A 41 7.83 8.41 11.30
CA VAL A 41 6.44 8.37 10.83
C VAL A 41 5.55 7.74 11.90
N ASP A 42 4.37 8.33 12.13
CA ASP A 42 3.33 7.79 13.01
C ASP A 42 2.03 7.73 12.22
N PHE A 43 1.78 6.57 11.58
CA PHE A 43 0.64 6.39 10.68
C PHE A 43 -0.69 6.73 11.34
N VAL A 44 -0.93 6.24 12.56
CA VAL A 44 -2.19 6.47 13.29
C VAL A 44 -2.39 7.95 13.60
N LYS A 45 -1.34 8.64 14.05
CA LYS A 45 -1.40 10.08 14.31
C LYS A 45 -1.58 10.90 13.03
N ASN A 46 -0.90 10.51 11.96
CA ASN A 46 -1.03 11.14 10.64
C ASN A 46 -2.45 11.01 10.10
N LEU A 47 -3.05 9.82 10.21
CA LEU A 47 -4.42 9.56 9.77
C LEU A 47 -5.44 10.45 10.49
N GLY A 48 -5.16 10.87 11.72
CA GLY A 48 -5.98 11.81 12.50
C GLY A 48 -5.97 13.27 12.01
N ILE A 49 -5.10 13.66 11.06
CA ILE A 49 -5.03 15.03 10.56
C ILE A 49 -6.26 15.35 9.69
N ALA A 50 -7.03 16.37 10.06
CA ALA A 50 -8.31 16.68 9.39
C ALA A 50 -8.19 17.08 7.91
N THR A 51 -7.07 17.67 7.50
CA THR A 51 -6.79 18.11 6.12
C THR A 51 -6.16 17.01 5.25
N LEU A 52 -6.01 15.81 5.79
CA LEU A 52 -5.70 14.60 5.01
C LEU A 52 -6.97 13.77 4.89
N ASP A 53 -7.36 13.48 3.65
CA ASP A 53 -8.63 12.82 3.35
C ASP A 53 -8.51 11.28 3.41
N PHE A 54 -7.32 10.74 3.17
CA PHE A 54 -7.02 9.31 3.24
C PHE A 54 -5.57 9.06 3.68
N GLY A 55 -5.30 7.85 4.15
CA GLY A 55 -3.96 7.37 4.48
C GLY A 55 -3.33 6.56 3.37
N THR A 56 -2.00 6.56 3.32
CA THR A 56 -1.19 5.77 2.38
C THR A 56 -0.22 4.91 3.17
N TYR A 57 0.11 3.74 2.64
CA TYR A 57 1.19 2.92 3.15
C TYR A 57 1.76 2.08 2.01
N HIS A 58 3.00 1.63 2.16
CA HIS A 58 3.71 0.85 1.14
C HIS A 58 4.05 -0.55 1.68
N SER A 59 4.53 -1.48 0.85
CA SER A 59 4.96 -2.81 1.30
C SER A 59 6.12 -3.36 0.47
N TYR A 60 7.34 -3.31 1.05
CA TYR A 60 8.57 -3.86 0.48
C TYR A 60 9.32 -4.74 1.49
N PRO A 61 8.78 -5.92 1.84
CA PRO A 61 9.33 -6.75 2.89
C PRO A 61 10.80 -7.14 2.68
N GLU A 62 11.25 -7.30 1.42
CA GLU A 62 12.64 -7.58 1.08
C GLU A 62 13.59 -6.47 1.53
N SER A 63 13.26 -5.22 1.17
CA SER A 63 14.02 -4.03 1.56
C SER A 63 13.96 -3.77 3.06
N TRP A 64 12.91 -4.27 3.71
CA TRP A 64 12.63 -4.05 5.13
C TRP A 64 13.08 -5.22 6.01
N GLY A 65 13.96 -6.08 5.52
CA GLY A 65 14.55 -7.16 6.32
C GLY A 65 13.58 -8.27 6.72
N GLN A 66 12.47 -8.40 6.00
CA GLN A 66 11.41 -9.40 6.23
C GLN A 66 11.45 -10.54 5.19
N THR A 67 12.60 -10.73 4.52
CA THR A 67 12.81 -11.70 3.43
C THR A 67 12.43 -13.15 3.80
N ALA A 68 12.61 -13.54 5.07
CA ALA A 68 12.27 -14.88 5.53
C ALA A 68 10.75 -15.16 5.58
N ASN A 69 9.90 -14.13 5.49
CA ASN A 69 8.46 -14.26 5.65
C ASN A 69 7.66 -13.22 4.84
N GLU A 70 8.16 -12.80 3.67
CA GLU A 70 7.61 -11.67 2.90
C GLU A 70 6.09 -11.74 2.71
N THR A 71 5.61 -12.92 2.33
CA THR A 71 4.20 -13.12 1.98
C THR A 71 3.29 -12.97 3.20
N LEU A 72 3.58 -13.65 4.32
CA LEU A 72 2.71 -13.57 5.50
C LEU A 72 2.95 -12.28 6.29
N TRP A 73 4.17 -11.74 6.29
CA TRP A 73 4.44 -10.43 6.86
C TRP A 73 3.59 -9.35 6.16
N GLY A 74 3.50 -9.38 4.83
CA GLY A 74 2.63 -8.46 4.10
C GLY A 74 1.14 -8.64 4.41
N VAL A 75 0.68 -9.86 4.71
CA VAL A 75 -0.70 -10.10 5.17
C VAL A 75 -0.97 -9.40 6.51
N ASP A 76 -0.04 -9.53 7.46
CA ASP A 76 -0.15 -8.87 8.76
C ASP A 76 -0.10 -7.34 8.59
N TRP A 77 0.80 -6.84 7.74
CA TRP A 77 0.94 -5.42 7.42
C TRP A 77 -0.34 -4.81 6.85
N ILE A 78 -0.94 -5.46 5.85
CA ILE A 78 -2.22 -5.06 5.26
C ILE A 78 -3.34 -5.09 6.31
N THR A 79 -3.37 -6.12 7.15
CA THR A 79 -4.40 -6.27 8.20
C THR A 79 -4.31 -5.16 9.25
N SER A 80 -3.11 -4.80 9.69
CA SER A 80 -2.88 -3.70 10.64
C SER A 80 -3.35 -2.35 10.06
N HIS A 81 -3.05 -2.07 8.79
CA HIS A 81 -3.49 -0.83 8.13
C HIS A 81 -5.00 -0.79 7.92
N ALA A 82 -5.61 -1.92 7.55
CA ALA A 82 -7.07 -2.02 7.45
C ALA A 82 -7.76 -1.84 8.82
N ALA A 83 -7.14 -2.25 9.93
CA ALA A 83 -7.65 -1.98 11.27
C ALA A 83 -7.57 -0.48 11.61
N ALA A 84 -6.42 0.16 11.34
CA ALA A 84 -6.25 1.60 11.53
C ALA A 84 -7.23 2.43 10.67
N GLN A 85 -7.48 2.02 9.42
CA GLN A 85 -8.51 2.57 8.54
C GLN A 85 -9.88 2.60 9.23
N LYS A 86 -10.31 1.45 9.78
CA LYS A 86 -11.59 1.31 10.46
C LYS A 86 -11.67 2.17 11.72
N THR A 87 -10.61 2.18 12.53
CA THR A 87 -10.56 2.99 13.76
C THR A 87 -10.64 4.49 13.47
N ALA A 88 -9.94 4.97 12.45
CA ALA A 88 -9.97 6.38 12.07
C ALA A 88 -11.20 6.78 11.25
N ASN A 89 -11.96 5.79 10.76
CA ASN A 89 -13.07 5.98 9.81
C ASN A 89 -12.66 6.86 8.61
N LYS A 90 -11.48 6.56 8.06
CA LYS A 90 -10.91 7.24 6.88
C LYS A 90 -10.35 6.20 5.92
N PRO A 91 -10.49 6.37 4.59
CA PRO A 91 -9.91 5.45 3.62
C PRO A 91 -8.39 5.30 3.77
N VAL A 92 -7.86 4.11 3.47
CA VAL A 92 -6.42 3.82 3.44
C VAL A 92 -6.09 3.02 2.17
N LEU A 93 -5.01 3.43 1.51
CA LEU A 93 -4.53 2.88 0.24
C LEU A 93 -3.18 2.19 0.44
N LEU A 94 -3.04 0.94 0.00
CA LEU A 94 -1.72 0.32 -0.23
C LEU A 94 -1.16 0.93 -1.51
N GLU A 95 -0.47 2.06 -1.39
CA GLU A 95 -0.12 2.91 -2.54
C GLU A 95 1.07 2.37 -3.34
N GLU A 96 1.88 1.52 -2.73
CA GLU A 96 2.94 0.78 -3.42
C GLU A 96 3.16 -0.58 -2.76
N PHE A 97 3.44 -1.61 -3.57
CA PHE A 97 3.88 -2.89 -3.06
C PHE A 97 4.64 -3.68 -4.11
N GLY A 98 5.62 -4.46 -3.65
CA GLY A 98 6.51 -5.22 -4.51
C GLY A 98 7.21 -6.37 -3.79
N VAL A 99 7.33 -7.51 -4.48
CA VAL A 99 8.31 -8.55 -4.17
C VAL A 99 9.01 -9.02 -5.45
N THR A 100 10.31 -9.33 -5.38
CA THR A 100 11.09 -9.82 -6.53
C THR A 100 11.04 -11.34 -6.68
N ASN A 101 10.60 -12.05 -5.63
CA ASN A 101 10.47 -13.51 -5.61
C ASN A 101 9.02 -13.93 -5.42
N ASN A 102 8.58 -14.98 -6.14
CA ASN A 102 7.23 -15.56 -6.00
C ASN A 102 6.06 -14.55 -6.17
N GLN A 103 6.26 -13.49 -6.94
CA GLN A 103 5.37 -12.33 -7.08
C GLN A 103 3.89 -12.68 -7.26
N ALA A 104 3.56 -13.55 -8.22
CA ALA A 104 2.17 -13.92 -8.50
C ALA A 104 1.48 -14.58 -7.30
N SER A 105 2.14 -15.52 -6.61
CA SER A 105 1.56 -16.20 -5.45
C SER A 105 1.46 -15.29 -4.22
N THR A 106 2.43 -14.40 -4.02
CA THR A 106 2.41 -13.42 -2.92
C THR A 106 1.28 -12.42 -3.13
N TYR A 107 1.17 -11.86 -4.35
CA TYR A 107 0.11 -10.92 -4.70
C TYR A 107 -1.27 -11.55 -4.58
N GLN A 108 -1.43 -12.82 -4.96
CA GLN A 108 -2.70 -13.53 -4.79
C GLN A 108 -3.17 -13.51 -3.34
N LEU A 109 -2.26 -13.73 -2.38
CA LEU A 109 -2.60 -13.68 -0.97
C LEU A 109 -2.85 -12.24 -0.49
N TRP A 110 -2.03 -11.28 -0.90
CA TRP A 110 -2.18 -9.88 -0.52
C TRP A 110 -3.50 -9.29 -1.02
N TYR A 111 -3.88 -9.52 -2.28
CA TYR A 111 -5.18 -9.11 -2.81
C TYR A 111 -6.34 -9.75 -2.05
N ASN A 112 -6.25 -11.04 -1.71
CA ASN A 112 -7.28 -11.70 -0.90
C ASN A 112 -7.43 -11.03 0.48
N THR A 113 -6.31 -10.63 1.10
CA THR A 113 -6.30 -9.90 2.38
C THR A 113 -6.86 -8.48 2.22
N ILE A 114 -6.52 -7.75 1.16
CA ILE A 114 -7.07 -6.42 0.84
C ILE A 114 -8.60 -6.51 0.73
N ILE A 115 -9.10 -7.47 -0.05
CA ILE A 115 -10.53 -7.68 -0.27
C ILE A 115 -11.23 -8.05 1.05
N SER A 116 -10.75 -9.08 1.76
CA SER A 116 -11.41 -9.61 2.96
C SER A 116 -11.32 -8.70 4.17
N SER A 117 -10.24 -7.91 4.30
CA SER A 117 -10.09 -6.94 5.39
C SER A 117 -10.96 -5.69 5.20
N GLY A 118 -11.40 -5.41 3.96
CA GLY A 118 -12.11 -4.18 3.61
C GLY A 118 -11.21 -2.95 3.47
N LEU A 119 -9.91 -3.15 3.22
CA LEU A 119 -9.01 -2.06 2.86
C LEU A 119 -9.52 -1.36 1.58
N THR A 120 -9.42 -0.03 1.54
CA THR A 120 -10.09 0.77 0.50
C THR A 120 -9.56 0.45 -0.90
N GLY A 121 -8.24 0.36 -1.06
CA GLY A 121 -7.66 0.00 -2.34
C GLY A 121 -6.16 -0.28 -2.26
N ASP A 122 -5.59 -0.47 -3.43
CA ASP A 122 -4.19 -0.78 -3.65
C ASP A 122 -3.71 -0.26 -5.01
N LEU A 123 -2.39 -0.08 -5.15
CA LEU A 123 -1.70 0.28 -6.38
C LEU A 123 -0.39 -0.52 -6.44
N ILE A 124 -0.18 -1.24 -7.55
CA ILE A 124 1.07 -1.97 -7.78
C ILE A 124 2.25 -1.01 -7.94
N TRP A 125 3.42 -1.40 -7.45
CA TRP A 125 4.69 -0.89 -7.95
C TRP A 125 5.34 -1.95 -8.84
N GLN A 126 5.53 -1.75 -10.14
CA GLN A 126 4.99 -0.69 -10.99
C GLN A 126 4.42 -1.29 -12.28
N ALA A 127 3.70 -0.53 -13.08
CA ALA A 127 3.18 -1.03 -14.35
C ALA A 127 4.32 -1.24 -15.37
N GLY A 128 4.42 -2.45 -15.92
CA GLY A 128 5.28 -2.75 -17.07
C GLY A 128 4.53 -2.59 -18.39
N SER A 129 5.17 -2.06 -19.43
CA SER A 129 4.55 -1.88 -20.76
C SER A 129 5.49 -2.22 -21.90
N GLN A 130 4.93 -2.74 -22.99
CA GLN A 130 5.64 -2.89 -24.27
C GLN A 130 5.37 -1.64 -25.12
N LEU A 131 6.38 -0.78 -25.26
CA LEU A 131 6.31 0.45 -26.04
C LEU A 131 6.88 0.22 -27.45
N SER A 132 6.67 1.17 -28.36
CA SER A 132 7.27 1.13 -29.70
C SER A 132 8.80 1.14 -29.68
N THR A 133 9.39 1.62 -28.58
CA THR A 133 10.84 1.68 -28.34
C THR A 133 11.38 0.48 -27.54
N GLY A 134 10.54 -0.51 -27.25
CA GLY A 134 10.89 -1.66 -26.42
C GLY A 134 10.17 -1.67 -25.06
N PRO A 135 10.55 -2.59 -24.14
CA PRO A 135 9.96 -2.64 -22.81
C PRO A 135 10.22 -1.36 -22.01
N SER A 136 9.29 -0.98 -21.14
CA SER A 136 9.49 0.07 -20.14
C SER A 136 10.62 -0.28 -19.16
N PRO A 137 11.12 0.67 -18.36
CA PRO A 137 12.02 0.34 -17.25
C PRO A 137 11.43 -0.74 -16.34
N ASP A 138 12.28 -1.64 -15.88
CA ASP A 138 11.96 -2.71 -14.95
C ASP A 138 13.04 -2.77 -13.87
N ASP A 139 12.66 -2.40 -12.66
CA ASP A 139 13.49 -2.43 -11.46
C ASP A 139 13.37 -3.75 -10.68
N GLY A 140 12.69 -4.75 -11.26
CA GLY A 140 12.48 -6.08 -10.69
C GLY A 140 11.06 -6.28 -10.15
N PHE A 141 10.25 -5.23 -10.02
CA PHE A 141 8.89 -5.31 -9.50
C PHE A 141 7.80 -5.16 -10.59
N ALA A 142 8.18 -4.82 -11.82
CA ALA A 142 7.22 -4.41 -12.83
C ALA A 142 6.23 -5.53 -13.23
N VAL A 143 4.95 -5.21 -13.24
CA VAL A 143 3.88 -6.12 -13.69
C VAL A 143 3.57 -5.82 -15.15
N TYR A 144 4.10 -6.65 -16.05
CA TYR A 144 3.79 -6.59 -17.48
C TYR A 144 2.49 -7.36 -17.81
N PRO A 145 1.70 -6.94 -18.82
CA PRO A 145 0.55 -7.68 -19.31
C PRO A 145 0.83 -9.13 -19.74
N THR A 146 2.07 -9.43 -20.10
CA THR A 146 2.54 -10.79 -20.46
C THR A 146 3.08 -11.59 -19.27
N GLY A 147 3.17 -10.99 -18.08
CA GLY A 147 3.72 -11.58 -16.87
C GLY A 147 2.70 -12.39 -16.08
N THR A 148 3.18 -13.25 -15.19
CA THR A 148 2.33 -14.16 -14.40
C THR A 148 1.53 -13.47 -13.30
N ALA A 149 1.96 -12.30 -12.83
CA ALA A 149 1.23 -11.51 -11.84
C ALA A 149 0.03 -10.74 -12.44
N TYR A 150 0.01 -10.51 -13.75
CA TYR A 150 -1.05 -9.72 -14.39
C TYR A 150 -2.43 -10.40 -14.34
N PRO A 151 -2.59 -11.71 -14.64
CA PRO A 151 -3.88 -12.40 -14.46
C PRO A 151 -4.38 -12.42 -13.01
N VAL A 152 -3.46 -12.41 -12.03
CA VAL A 152 -3.79 -12.31 -10.61
C VAL A 152 -4.39 -10.94 -10.30
N MET A 153 -3.76 -9.87 -10.81
CA MET A 153 -4.25 -8.50 -10.71
C MET A 153 -5.62 -8.33 -11.40
N GLU A 154 -5.84 -8.90 -12.58
CA GLU A 154 -7.14 -8.87 -13.27
C GLU A 154 -8.24 -9.54 -12.43
N SER A 155 -7.93 -10.69 -11.83
CA SER A 155 -8.85 -11.42 -10.97
C SER A 155 -9.18 -10.62 -9.70
N ALA A 156 -8.17 -9.99 -9.10
CA ALA A 156 -8.34 -9.12 -7.93
C ALA A 156 -9.19 -7.88 -8.26
N ALA A 157 -8.94 -7.23 -9.39
CA ALA A 157 -9.73 -6.08 -9.85
C ALA A 157 -11.20 -6.45 -10.10
N ALA A 158 -11.47 -7.63 -10.67
CA ALA A 158 -12.82 -8.14 -10.84
C ALA A 158 -13.53 -8.39 -9.49
N ALA A 159 -12.81 -8.97 -8.52
CA ALA A 159 -13.34 -9.22 -7.18
C ALA A 159 -13.58 -7.92 -6.39
N LEU A 160 -12.69 -6.93 -6.49
CA LEU A 160 -12.86 -5.60 -5.91
C LEU A 160 -14.08 -4.89 -6.50
N LYS A 161 -14.28 -4.96 -7.83
CA LYS A 161 -15.47 -4.41 -8.49
C LYS A 161 -16.78 -5.03 -7.98
N ALA A 162 -16.75 -6.30 -7.56
CA ALA A 162 -17.91 -7.00 -7.01
C ALA A 162 -18.17 -6.68 -5.52
N ARG A 163 -17.29 -5.93 -4.85
CA ARG A 163 -17.33 -5.67 -3.40
C ARG A 163 -18.47 -4.74 -2.94
N GLY A 164 -19.18 -4.10 -3.87
CA GLY A 164 -20.25 -3.13 -3.57
C GLY A 164 -19.70 -1.81 -3.04
#